data_AF-A0A7Y3FIL7-F1
#
_entry.id   AF-A0A7Y3FIL7-F1
#
_cell.length_a   1.000
_cell.length_b   1.000
_cell.length_c   1.000
_cell.angle_alpha   90.00
_cell.angle_beta   90.00
_cell.angle_gamma   90.00
#
_symmetry.space_group_name_H-M   'P 1'
#
loop_
_entity.id
_entity.type
_entity.pdbx_description
1 polymer ?
#
loop_
_entity_poly.entity_id
_entity_poly.type
_entity_poly.pdbx_seq_one_letter_code
_entity_poly.pdbx_strand_id
1 'polypeptide(L)'
;METSLRGVRYCEIISVTNDGGLSADVYGTQGLSECPAEQWEALDPEAIQEELGALAIVMNGPRYWLIDAVTSFSEIGESRFFGELEMRLIASIVLSPGDLSQDPYTERSVVRDTEFVFDAGNEVYELIAPNGKVYVMQSYAQIVDETLDEDALPTLGETLQLPEGWAYQARILEQDFIVVDQDGIATVIQDELQNTYQLTEAQ
;
A
#
# COMPACT_ATOMS: atom_id res chain seq x y z
N MET A 1 -13.49 -18.60 -12.33
CA MET A 1 -12.20 -18.25 -11.72
C MET A 1 -12.17 -16.75 -11.75
N GLU A 2 -12.24 -16.12 -10.58
CA GLU A 2 -11.92 -14.70 -10.50
C GLU A 2 -10.46 -14.54 -10.91
N THR A 3 -10.15 -13.48 -11.66
CA THR A 3 -8.78 -13.18 -12.05
C THR A 3 -8.03 -12.70 -10.82
N SER A 4 -6.86 -13.30 -10.52
CA SER A 4 -6.01 -12.86 -9.41
C SER A 4 -5.64 -11.38 -9.56
N LEU A 5 -5.54 -10.68 -8.44
CA LEU A 5 -5.07 -9.29 -8.36
C LEU A 5 -3.54 -9.18 -8.46
N ARG A 6 -2.80 -10.27 -8.32
CA ARG A 6 -1.33 -10.22 -8.35
C ARG A 6 -0.83 -9.70 -9.69
N GLY A 7 0.09 -8.74 -9.64
CA GLY A 7 0.62 -8.04 -10.81
C GLY A 7 -0.30 -6.95 -11.36
N VAL A 8 -1.50 -6.75 -10.82
CA VAL A 8 -2.38 -5.65 -11.25
C VAL A 8 -1.78 -4.33 -10.78
N ARG A 9 -1.53 -3.44 -11.74
CA ARG A 9 -1.03 -2.09 -11.50
C ARG A 9 -2.13 -1.18 -10.95
N TYR A 10 -1.78 -0.29 -10.04
CA TYR A 10 -2.67 0.73 -9.50
C TYR A 10 -1.89 1.96 -9.04
N CYS A 11 -2.58 3.05 -8.73
CA CYS A 11 -1.99 4.19 -8.04
C CYS A 11 -2.99 4.81 -7.07
N GLU A 12 -2.45 5.57 -6.12
CA GLU A 12 -3.20 6.20 -5.05
C GLU A 12 -2.77 7.65 -4.86
N ILE A 13 -3.74 8.53 -4.59
CA ILE A 13 -3.52 9.89 -4.10
C ILE A 13 -3.96 9.90 -2.65
N ILE A 14 -3.04 10.20 -1.74
CA ILE A 14 -3.33 10.34 -0.32
C ILE A 14 -3.48 11.81 0.01
N SER A 15 -4.67 12.21 0.43
CA SER A 15 -5.03 13.59 0.75
C SER A 15 -5.09 13.79 2.25
N VAL A 16 -4.11 14.50 2.81
CA VAL A 16 -4.04 14.81 4.25
C VAL A 16 -4.93 16.01 4.56
N THR A 17 -5.80 15.88 5.55
CA THR A 17 -6.73 16.93 5.99
C THR A 17 -6.65 17.11 7.51
N ASN A 18 -7.17 18.25 8.00
CA ASN A 18 -7.29 18.51 9.44
C ASN A 18 -8.62 19.19 9.72
N ASP A 19 -9.68 18.38 9.81
CA ASP A 19 -11.04 18.83 10.17
C ASP A 19 -11.45 18.20 11.51
N GLY A 20 -11.04 18.84 12.60
CA GLY A 20 -11.28 18.32 13.97
C GLY A 20 -10.32 17.20 14.41
N GLY A 21 -9.38 16.83 13.54
CA GLY A 21 -8.32 15.84 13.76
C GLY A 21 -7.55 15.62 12.47
N LEU A 22 -6.30 15.18 12.56
CA LEU A 22 -5.48 14.90 11.39
C LEU A 22 -5.91 13.54 10.79
N SER A 23 -6.21 13.54 9.50
CA SER A 23 -6.63 12.35 8.76
C SER A 23 -6.08 12.37 7.34
N ALA A 24 -6.12 11.23 6.66
CA ALA A 24 -5.80 11.14 5.25
C ALA A 24 -6.81 10.28 4.50
N ASP A 25 -7.35 10.79 3.41
CA ASP A 25 -8.20 10.05 2.49
C ASP A 25 -7.36 9.44 1.37
N VAL A 26 -7.57 8.16 1.08
CA VAL A 26 -6.87 7.44 0.02
C VAL A 26 -7.81 7.27 -1.17
N TYR A 27 -7.50 7.97 -2.26
CA TYR A 27 -8.16 7.81 -3.54
C TYR A 27 -7.37 6.86 -4.41
N GLY A 28 -7.98 5.81 -4.95
CA GLY A 28 -7.28 4.75 -5.68
C GLY A 28 -7.96 4.32 -6.99
N THR A 29 -7.18 3.74 -7.91
CA THR A 29 -7.68 3.21 -9.20
C THR A 29 -8.10 1.75 -9.15
N GLN A 30 -7.99 1.08 -7.99
CA GLN A 30 -8.26 -0.36 -7.85
C GLN A 30 -9.66 -0.67 -8.35
N GLY A 31 -9.79 -1.64 -9.26
CA GLY A 31 -11.06 -2.04 -9.87
C GLY A 31 -11.65 -1.02 -10.88
N LEU A 32 -10.95 0.07 -11.17
CA LEU A 32 -11.34 1.08 -12.18
C LEU A 32 -10.40 1.02 -13.39
N SER A 33 -9.10 1.11 -13.16
CA SER A 33 -8.07 1.07 -14.21
C SER A 33 -6.71 0.64 -13.66
N GLU A 34 -5.80 0.24 -14.56
CA GLU A 34 -4.41 -0.11 -14.24
C GLU A 34 -3.49 1.13 -14.15
N CYS A 35 -4.06 2.26 -13.69
CA CYS A 35 -3.41 3.56 -13.52
C CYS A 35 -2.65 4.07 -14.76
N PRO A 36 -3.26 4.24 -15.95
CA PRO A 36 -2.53 4.55 -17.20
C PRO A 36 -1.41 5.59 -17.04
N ALA A 37 -0.19 5.26 -17.46
CA ALA A 37 1.00 6.08 -17.17
C ALA A 37 0.85 7.54 -17.61
N GLU A 38 0.36 7.76 -18.83
CA GLU A 38 0.10 9.11 -19.37
C GLU A 38 -0.89 9.91 -18.49
N GLN A 39 -1.93 9.27 -17.95
CA GLN A 39 -2.90 9.93 -17.08
C GLN A 39 -2.33 10.25 -15.70
N TRP A 40 -1.53 9.33 -15.13
CA TRP A 40 -0.87 9.51 -13.83
C TRP A 40 0.21 10.60 -13.86
N GLU A 41 1.06 10.58 -14.90
CA GLU A 41 2.14 11.56 -15.08
C GLU A 41 1.64 12.96 -15.41
N ALA A 42 0.42 13.07 -15.97
CA ALA A 42 -0.21 14.35 -16.27
C ALA A 42 -0.85 15.03 -15.05
N LEU A 43 -0.90 14.37 -13.88
CA LEU A 43 -1.50 14.94 -12.68
C LEU A 43 -0.65 16.07 -12.11
N ASP A 44 -1.32 17.12 -11.65
CA ASP A 44 -0.72 18.23 -10.91
C ASP A 44 -1.08 18.11 -9.42
N PRO A 45 -0.15 17.67 -8.55
CA PRO A 45 -0.44 17.48 -7.13
C PRO A 45 -0.77 18.79 -6.40
N GLU A 46 -0.26 19.95 -6.85
CA GLU A 46 -0.59 21.24 -6.25
C GLU A 46 -2.03 21.65 -6.59
N ALA A 47 -2.45 21.43 -7.83
CA ALA A 47 -3.84 21.67 -8.24
C ALA A 47 -4.82 20.73 -7.52
N ILE A 48 -4.47 19.45 -7.38
CA ILE A 48 -5.26 18.47 -6.60
C ILE A 48 -5.35 18.90 -5.13
N GLN A 49 -4.25 19.38 -4.56
CA GLN A 49 -4.22 19.87 -3.19
C GLN A 49 -5.21 21.03 -2.99
N GLU A 50 -5.20 22.00 -3.91
CA GLU A 50 -6.13 23.14 -3.87
C GLU A 50 -7.58 22.70 -4.05
N GLU A 51 -7.85 21.80 -5.01
CA GLU A 51 -9.20 21.26 -5.28
C GLU A 51 -9.79 20.55 -4.06
N LEU A 52 -8.97 19.78 -3.34
CA LEU A 52 -9.39 19.04 -2.15
C LEU A 52 -9.39 19.90 -0.87
N GLY A 53 -8.80 21.09 -0.91
CA GLY A 53 -8.52 21.87 0.30
C GLY A 53 -7.61 21.12 1.28
N ALA A 54 -6.72 20.27 0.76
CA ALA A 54 -5.88 19.39 1.55
C ALA A 54 -4.67 20.14 2.13
N LEU A 55 -4.20 19.67 3.29
CA LEU A 55 -2.94 20.14 3.89
C LEU A 55 -1.71 19.66 3.12
N ALA A 56 -1.80 18.47 2.55
CA ALA A 56 -0.76 17.88 1.72
C ALA A 56 -1.36 16.78 0.83
N ILE A 57 -0.74 16.57 -0.33
CA ILE A 57 -1.00 15.45 -1.22
C ILE A 57 0.25 14.58 -1.28
N VAL A 58 0.06 13.26 -1.14
CA VAL A 58 1.12 12.27 -1.40
C VAL A 58 0.72 11.46 -2.62
N MET A 59 1.59 11.50 -3.64
CA MET A 59 1.47 10.69 -4.85
C MET A 59 2.01 9.29 -4.55
N ASN A 60 1.11 8.35 -4.24
CA ASN A 60 1.43 7.03 -3.71
C ASN A 60 1.38 5.95 -4.80
N GLY A 61 2.08 6.16 -5.92
CA GLY A 61 2.16 5.18 -7.00
C GLY A 61 3.03 5.60 -8.19
N PRO A 62 3.13 4.75 -9.23
CA PRO A 62 2.37 3.51 -9.40
C PRO A 62 2.88 2.34 -8.54
N ARG A 63 1.99 1.39 -8.28
CA ARG A 63 2.18 0.19 -7.45
C ARG A 63 1.63 -1.03 -8.16
N TYR A 64 2.07 -2.21 -7.72
CA TYR A 64 1.55 -3.48 -8.21
C TYR A 64 1.22 -4.39 -7.03
N TRP A 65 0.05 -5.00 -7.08
CA TRP A 65 -0.40 -5.92 -6.04
C TRP A 65 0.42 -7.21 -6.03
N LEU A 66 0.69 -7.72 -4.83
CA LEU A 66 1.19 -9.07 -4.58
C LEU A 66 0.15 -9.97 -3.91
N ILE A 67 -1.01 -9.40 -3.61
CA ILE A 67 -2.19 -10.13 -3.13
C ILE A 67 -2.90 -10.77 -4.32
N ASP A 68 -3.55 -11.91 -4.09
CA ASP A 68 -4.32 -12.62 -5.11
C ASP A 68 -5.80 -12.25 -5.08
N ALA A 69 -6.35 -11.96 -3.89
CA ALA A 69 -7.72 -11.52 -3.73
C ALA A 69 -7.90 -10.60 -2.51
N VAL A 70 -9.01 -9.87 -2.53
CA VAL A 70 -9.51 -9.10 -1.39
C VAL A 70 -10.90 -9.64 -1.06
N THR A 71 -11.11 -10.15 0.16
CA THR A 71 -12.38 -10.77 0.57
C THR A 71 -13.30 -9.81 1.35
N SER A 72 -12.78 -8.69 1.84
CA SER A 72 -13.57 -7.58 2.42
C SER A 72 -13.04 -6.21 1.97
N PHE A 73 -13.96 -5.28 1.71
CA PHE A 73 -13.64 -3.86 1.53
C PHE A 73 -14.44 -3.06 2.56
N SER A 74 -13.82 -2.03 3.13
CA SER A 74 -14.53 -0.89 3.71
C SER A 74 -15.44 -0.23 2.66
N GLU A 75 -16.46 0.51 3.11
CA GLU A 75 -17.41 1.19 2.20
C GLU A 75 -16.65 2.01 1.15
N ILE A 76 -16.76 1.58 -0.11
CA ILE A 76 -16.16 2.27 -1.26
C ILE A 76 -16.93 3.58 -1.46
N GLY A 77 -16.23 4.70 -1.40
CA GLY A 77 -16.82 6.02 -1.63
C GLY A 77 -17.10 6.30 -3.10
N GLU A 78 -17.67 7.48 -3.37
CA GLU A 78 -17.97 7.91 -4.74
C GLU A 78 -16.69 8.06 -5.58
N SER A 79 -16.78 7.72 -6.86
CA SER A 79 -15.70 7.92 -7.82
C SER A 79 -15.63 9.39 -8.24
N ARG A 80 -14.43 9.88 -8.50
CA ARG A 80 -14.14 11.23 -8.99
C ARG A 80 -12.96 11.19 -9.96
N PHE A 81 -12.81 12.24 -10.74
CA PHE A 81 -11.66 12.40 -11.62
C PHE A 81 -10.64 13.34 -11.01
N PHE A 82 -9.36 12.98 -11.14
CA PHE A 82 -8.24 13.91 -11.04
C PHE A 82 -7.62 13.98 -12.43
N GLY A 83 -7.69 15.14 -13.09
CA GLY A 83 -7.43 15.22 -14.53
C GLY A 83 -8.35 14.27 -15.31
N GLU A 84 -7.77 13.35 -16.07
CA GLU A 84 -8.50 12.28 -16.81
C GLU A 84 -8.54 10.94 -16.06
N LEU A 85 -7.90 10.84 -14.89
CA LEU A 85 -7.80 9.61 -14.12
C LEU A 85 -8.99 9.47 -13.17
N GLU A 86 -9.82 8.44 -13.40
CA GLU A 86 -10.89 8.07 -12.48
C GLU A 86 -10.31 7.35 -11.26
N MET A 87 -10.64 7.86 -10.07
CA MET A 87 -10.26 7.28 -8.78
C MET A 87 -11.47 7.27 -7.84
N ARG A 88 -11.42 6.45 -6.81
CA ARG A 88 -12.47 6.39 -5.76
C ARG A 88 -11.85 6.38 -4.39
N LEU A 89 -12.58 6.91 -3.40
CA LEU A 89 -12.17 6.80 -2.00
C LEU A 89 -12.23 5.32 -1.59
N ILE A 90 -11.07 4.75 -1.26
CA ILE A 90 -10.93 3.33 -0.90
C ILE A 90 -10.65 3.12 0.59
N ALA A 91 -10.11 4.13 1.28
CA ALA A 91 -9.81 4.09 2.70
C ALA A 91 -9.66 5.50 3.28
N SER A 92 -9.85 5.63 4.60
CA SER A 92 -9.50 6.82 5.38
C SER A 92 -8.58 6.41 6.53
N ILE A 93 -7.52 7.17 6.74
CA ILE A 93 -6.47 6.93 7.73
C ILE A 93 -6.60 7.99 8.82
N VAL A 94 -6.72 7.59 10.08
CA VAL A 94 -6.58 8.53 11.20
C VAL A 94 -5.09 8.69 11.47
N LEU A 95 -4.60 9.92 11.38
CA LEU A 95 -3.18 10.21 11.54
C LEU A 95 -2.94 10.81 12.93
N SER A 96 -1.97 10.25 13.63
CA SER A 96 -1.32 10.92 14.76
C SER A 96 -0.26 11.89 14.24
N PRO A 97 0.14 12.92 15.02
CA PRO A 97 1.19 13.86 14.60
C PRO A 97 2.53 13.20 14.18
N GLY A 98 2.82 11.99 14.67
CA GLY A 98 3.99 11.20 14.27
C GLY A 98 3.84 10.47 12.93
N ASP A 99 2.62 10.27 12.44
CA ASP A 99 2.34 9.50 11.21
C ASP A 99 2.56 10.33 9.93
N LEU A 100 2.80 11.63 10.08
CA LEU A 100 3.08 12.56 8.97
C LEU A 100 4.46 12.36 8.35
N SER A 101 5.40 11.74 9.07
CA SER A 101 6.69 11.44 8.45
C SER A 101 6.50 10.32 7.42
N GLN A 102 7.21 10.41 6.30
CA GLN A 102 7.30 9.33 5.31
C GLN A 102 8.55 8.47 5.58
N ASP A 103 8.96 8.39 6.85
CA ASP A 103 10.15 7.65 7.23
C ASP A 103 9.91 6.15 6.97
N PRO A 104 10.87 5.47 6.30
CA PRO A 104 10.84 4.03 6.11
C PRO A 104 10.81 3.27 7.45
N TYR A 105 10.28 2.05 7.44
CA TYR A 105 10.23 1.11 8.56
C TYR A 105 9.49 1.65 9.80
N THR A 106 8.63 2.65 9.61
CA THR A 106 7.78 3.23 10.66
C THR A 106 6.35 2.70 10.53
N GLU A 107 5.84 2.10 11.61
CA GLU A 107 4.47 1.59 11.69
C GLU A 107 3.46 2.73 11.57
N ARG A 108 2.44 2.55 10.73
CA ARG A 108 1.28 3.44 10.58
C ARG A 108 0.00 2.64 10.72
N SER A 109 -1.01 3.24 11.35
CA SER A 109 -2.32 2.61 11.55
C SER A 109 -3.29 3.06 10.47
N VAL A 110 -3.84 2.12 9.70
CA VAL A 110 -4.83 2.37 8.65
C VAL A 110 -6.17 1.80 9.11
N VAL A 111 -7.20 2.65 9.19
CA VAL A 111 -8.56 2.21 9.52
C VAL A 111 -9.17 1.60 8.27
N ARG A 112 -9.27 0.27 8.24
CA ARG A 112 -9.89 -0.49 7.17
C ARG A 112 -10.31 -1.87 7.68
N ASP A 113 -11.34 -2.41 7.05
CA ASP A 113 -11.76 -3.80 7.20
C ASP A 113 -11.42 -4.48 5.87
N THR A 114 -10.22 -5.05 5.80
CA THR A 114 -9.71 -5.70 4.59
C THR A 114 -8.97 -6.97 4.92
N GLU A 115 -9.42 -8.05 4.31
CA GLU A 115 -8.74 -9.33 4.29
C GLU A 115 -8.02 -9.50 2.95
N PHE A 116 -6.70 -9.67 3.01
CA PHE A 116 -5.88 -9.99 1.85
C PHE A 116 -5.55 -11.46 1.80
N VAL A 117 -5.81 -12.06 0.64
CA VAL A 117 -5.51 -13.46 0.38
C VAL A 117 -4.29 -13.54 -0.52
N PHE A 118 -3.34 -14.39 -0.13
CA PHE A 118 -2.22 -14.84 -0.93
C PHE A 118 -2.40 -16.33 -1.19
N ASP A 119 -2.43 -16.74 -2.45
CA ASP A 119 -2.73 -18.12 -2.82
C ASP A 119 -1.53 -19.06 -2.56
N ALA A 120 -1.82 -20.31 -2.21
CA ALA A 120 -0.80 -21.35 -2.10
C ALA A 120 0.02 -21.48 -3.40
N GLY A 121 1.33 -21.66 -3.26
CA GLY A 121 2.28 -21.75 -4.37
C GLY A 121 2.87 -20.41 -4.82
N ASN A 122 2.30 -19.28 -4.40
CA ASN A 122 2.89 -17.97 -4.64
C ASN A 122 3.99 -17.65 -3.64
N GLU A 123 4.92 -16.80 -4.05
CA GLU A 123 5.98 -16.28 -3.18
C GLU A 123 5.48 -15.05 -2.42
N VAL A 124 5.74 -15.02 -1.12
CA VAL A 124 5.52 -13.86 -0.25
C VAL A 124 6.85 -13.33 0.25
N TYR A 125 6.88 -12.02 0.46
CA TYR A 125 8.07 -11.27 0.83
C TYR A 125 7.83 -10.62 2.18
N GLU A 126 8.71 -10.86 3.14
CA GLU A 126 8.47 -10.56 4.53
C GLU A 126 9.62 -9.75 5.13
N LEU A 127 9.26 -8.75 5.93
CA LEU A 127 10.15 -8.05 6.85
C LEU A 127 9.94 -8.58 8.25
N ILE A 128 11.02 -8.95 8.93
CA ILE A 128 11.01 -9.45 10.30
C ILE A 128 11.69 -8.41 11.18
N ALA A 129 10.93 -7.81 12.09
CA ALA A 129 11.45 -6.83 13.04
C ALA A 129 12.22 -7.52 14.18
N PRO A 130 13.13 -6.81 14.90
CA PRO A 130 13.92 -7.37 16.01
C PRO A 130 13.09 -7.96 17.16
N ASN A 131 11.83 -7.54 17.29
CA ASN A 131 10.88 -8.03 18.30
C ASN A 131 10.08 -9.26 17.84
N GLY A 132 10.35 -9.77 16.63
CA GLY A 132 9.66 -10.93 16.04
C GLY A 132 8.37 -10.61 15.30
N LYS A 133 7.96 -9.34 15.20
CA LYS A 133 6.84 -8.95 14.32
C LYS A 133 7.20 -9.24 12.86
N VAL A 134 6.26 -9.81 12.12
CA VAL A 134 6.41 -10.11 10.69
C VAL A 134 5.46 -9.22 9.89
N TYR A 135 5.98 -8.62 8.82
CA TYR A 135 5.22 -7.80 7.90
C TYR A 135 5.33 -8.41 6.50
N VAL A 136 4.20 -8.69 5.86
CA VAL A 136 4.18 -9.25 4.50
C VAL A 136 3.89 -8.17 3.48
N MET A 137 4.63 -8.18 2.37
CA MET A 137 4.52 -7.19 1.31
C MET A 137 3.16 -7.35 0.60
N GLN A 138 2.32 -6.34 0.69
CA GLN A 138 1.05 -6.30 -0.05
C GLN A 138 1.26 -5.76 -1.48
N SER A 139 2.21 -4.84 -1.65
CA SER A 139 2.52 -4.26 -2.96
C SER A 139 3.94 -3.72 -3.04
N TYR A 140 4.54 -3.86 -4.22
CA TYR A 140 5.78 -3.15 -4.56
C TYR A 140 5.45 -1.86 -5.32
N ALA A 141 6.38 -0.90 -5.30
CA ALA A 141 6.18 0.43 -5.84
C ALA A 141 7.26 0.79 -6.87
N GLN A 142 6.85 1.45 -7.95
CA GLN A 142 7.75 2.07 -8.94
C GLN A 142 7.82 3.58 -8.71
N ILE A 143 8.02 3.98 -7.45
CA ILE A 143 8.08 5.40 -7.03
C ILE A 143 9.54 5.86 -6.90
N VAL A 144 10.37 5.06 -6.22
CA VAL A 144 11.80 5.37 -6.01
C VAL A 144 12.67 4.65 -7.04
N ASP A 145 12.33 3.40 -7.35
CA ASP A 145 12.93 2.63 -8.44
C ASP A 145 11.85 2.28 -9.47
N GLU A 146 11.81 3.04 -10.56
CA GLU A 146 10.86 2.84 -11.67
C GLU A 146 11.06 1.51 -12.41
N THR A 147 12.18 0.83 -12.19
CA THR A 147 12.51 -0.44 -12.84
C THR A 147 12.23 -1.67 -11.98
N LEU A 148 11.81 -1.48 -10.72
CA LEU A 148 11.48 -2.58 -9.83
C LEU A 148 10.32 -3.40 -10.39
N ASP A 149 10.50 -4.72 -10.44
CA ASP A 149 9.50 -5.70 -10.82
C ASP A 149 9.46 -6.87 -9.83
N GLU A 150 8.48 -7.76 -9.99
CA GLU A 150 8.26 -8.90 -9.10
C GLU A 150 9.45 -9.89 -9.11
N ASP A 151 10.16 -10.03 -10.24
CA ASP A 151 11.29 -10.96 -10.39
C ASP A 151 12.50 -10.55 -9.55
N ALA A 152 12.62 -9.27 -9.19
CA ALA A 152 13.68 -8.76 -8.32
C ALA A 152 13.40 -9.00 -6.82
N LEU A 153 12.14 -9.22 -6.45
CA LEU A 153 11.72 -9.31 -5.05
C LEU A 153 12.38 -10.45 -4.26
N PRO A 154 12.58 -11.68 -4.79
CA PRO A 154 13.22 -12.77 -4.03
C PRO A 154 14.59 -12.43 -3.43
N THR A 155 15.32 -11.50 -4.05
CA THR A 155 16.66 -11.04 -3.60
C THR A 155 16.68 -9.62 -3.06
N LEU A 156 15.52 -8.96 -2.93
CA LEU A 156 15.43 -7.53 -2.58
C LEU A 156 16.11 -7.19 -1.25
N GLY A 157 16.11 -8.13 -0.29
CA GLY A 157 16.81 -7.97 0.99
C GLY A 157 18.31 -7.68 0.88
N GLU A 158 18.95 -7.99 -0.26
CA GLU A 158 20.36 -7.66 -0.51
C GLU A 158 20.58 -6.17 -0.82
N THR A 159 19.54 -5.47 -1.28
CA THR A 159 19.57 -4.04 -1.64
C THR A 159 18.92 -3.14 -0.61
N LEU A 160 18.03 -3.67 0.23
CA LEU A 160 17.32 -2.89 1.24
C LEU A 160 18.25 -2.32 2.31
N GLN A 161 18.01 -1.08 2.70
CA GLN A 161 18.66 -0.39 3.81
C GLN A 161 17.95 -0.72 5.13
N LEU A 162 17.96 -2.01 5.49
CA LEU A 162 17.28 -2.51 6.68
C LEU A 162 17.84 -1.88 7.97
N PRO A 163 16.98 -1.43 8.90
CA PRO A 163 17.42 -0.99 10.22
C PRO A 163 18.08 -2.13 11.01
N GLU A 164 18.86 -1.80 12.03
CA GLU A 164 19.58 -2.79 12.83
C GLU A 164 18.62 -3.86 13.42
N GLY A 165 18.95 -5.13 13.19
CA GLY A 165 18.20 -6.28 13.67
C GLY A 165 16.96 -6.66 12.86
N TRP A 166 16.63 -5.91 11.81
CA TRP A 166 15.62 -6.33 10.83
C TRP A 166 16.19 -7.37 9.88
N ALA A 167 15.33 -8.25 9.38
CA ALA A 167 15.65 -9.20 8.33
C ALA A 167 14.59 -9.15 7.23
N TYR A 168 15.00 -9.51 6.02
CA TYR A 168 14.12 -9.74 4.88
C TYR A 168 14.18 -11.21 4.50
N GLN A 169 13.04 -11.79 4.15
CA GLN A 169 12.98 -13.12 3.57
C GLN A 169 11.91 -13.23 2.49
N ALA A 170 12.10 -14.19 1.60
CA ALA A 170 11.09 -14.60 0.65
C ALA A 170 10.78 -16.08 0.87
N ARG A 171 9.51 -16.47 0.80
CA ARG A 171 9.08 -17.86 0.97
C ARG A 171 7.90 -18.19 0.06
N ILE A 172 7.88 -19.42 -0.44
CA ILE A 172 6.74 -19.97 -1.18
C ILE A 172 5.70 -20.46 -0.18
N LEU A 173 4.45 -20.10 -0.40
CA LEU A 173 3.32 -20.53 0.42
C LEU A 173 2.98 -22.00 0.17
N GLU A 174 2.90 -22.82 1.22
CA GLU A 174 2.39 -24.21 1.11
C GLU A 174 0.86 -24.28 1.15
N GLN A 175 0.22 -23.24 1.69
CA GLN A 175 -1.22 -23.09 1.86
C GLN A 175 -1.59 -21.62 1.72
N ASP A 176 -2.84 -21.33 1.40
CA ASP A 176 -3.35 -19.96 1.32
C ASP A 176 -3.03 -19.22 2.62
N PHE A 177 -2.56 -17.99 2.48
CA PHE A 177 -2.20 -17.12 3.58
C PHE A 177 -3.12 -15.90 3.58
N ILE A 178 -3.85 -15.74 4.67
CA ILE A 178 -4.79 -14.63 4.84
C ILE A 178 -4.21 -13.66 5.84
N VAL A 179 -4.17 -12.39 5.44
CA VAL A 179 -3.67 -11.29 6.24
C VAL A 179 -4.85 -10.37 6.53
N VAL A 180 -5.17 -10.24 7.80
CA VAL A 180 -6.33 -9.48 8.29
C VAL A 180 -5.87 -8.27 9.08
N ASP A 181 -6.72 -7.26 9.19
CA ASP A 181 -6.55 -6.20 10.17
C ASP A 181 -6.82 -6.71 11.61
N GLN A 182 -6.41 -5.93 12.61
CA GLN A 182 -6.70 -6.20 14.01
C GLN A 182 -7.66 -5.13 14.53
N ASP A 183 -8.88 -5.54 14.89
CA ASP A 183 -9.93 -4.67 15.41
C ASP A 183 -10.28 -3.47 14.48
N GLY A 184 -10.28 -3.67 13.16
CA GLY A 184 -10.55 -2.63 12.16
C GLY A 184 -9.34 -1.74 11.83
N ILE A 185 -8.14 -2.14 12.31
CA ILE A 185 -6.90 -1.38 12.14
C ILE A 185 -5.82 -2.28 11.55
N ALA A 186 -5.37 -1.95 10.33
CA ALA A 186 -4.20 -2.55 9.73
C ALA A 186 -2.94 -1.75 10.10
N THR A 187 -1.92 -2.43 10.63
CA THR A 187 -0.60 -1.82 10.84
C THR A 187 0.25 -2.01 9.59
N VAL A 188 0.63 -0.92 8.95
CA VAL A 188 1.42 -0.93 7.71
C VAL A 188 2.78 -0.27 7.89
N ILE A 189 3.77 -0.74 7.14
CA ILE A 189 5.09 -0.12 7.02
C ILE A 189 5.44 0.04 5.53
N GLN A 190 6.34 0.97 5.25
CA GLN A 190 6.97 1.11 3.95
C GLN A 190 8.48 0.99 4.08
N ASP A 191 9.15 0.33 3.14
CA ASP A 191 10.62 0.40 3.01
C ASP A 191 11.04 1.68 2.29
N GLU A 192 12.35 1.89 2.09
CA GLU A 192 12.87 3.09 1.41
C GLU A 192 12.58 3.13 -0.08
N LEU A 193 12.13 2.03 -0.69
CA LEU A 193 11.62 1.98 -2.06
C LEU A 193 10.11 2.27 -2.12
N GLN A 194 9.49 2.46 -0.95
CA GLN A 194 8.05 2.64 -0.73
C GLN A 194 7.20 1.40 -1.05
N ASN A 195 7.80 0.20 -1.07
CA ASN A 195 7.00 -1.03 -1.05
C ASN A 195 6.24 -1.09 0.26
N THR A 196 4.97 -1.51 0.22
CA THR A 196 4.11 -1.51 1.41
C THR A 196 3.93 -2.91 1.94
N TYR A 197 4.07 -3.04 3.25
CA TYR A 197 3.90 -4.29 3.99
C TYR A 197 2.84 -4.10 5.07
N GLN A 198 2.10 -5.17 5.37
CA GLN A 198 1.14 -5.20 6.47
C GLN A 198 1.62 -6.18 7.54
N LEU A 199 1.49 -5.78 8.81
CA LEU A 199 1.71 -6.63 9.96
C LEU A 199 0.79 -7.85 9.89
N THR A 200 1.37 -9.03 10.06
CA THR A 200 0.61 -10.27 10.12
C THR A 200 0.47 -10.72 11.57
N GLU A 201 -0.52 -11.56 11.84
CA GLU A 201 -0.50 -12.31 13.10
C GLU A 201 0.72 -13.25 13.13
N ALA A 202 1.17 -13.58 14.34
CA ALA A 202 2.26 -14.53 14.51
C ALA A 202 1.84 -15.90 13.97
N GLN A 203 2.59 -16.42 13.02
CA GLN A 203 2.42 -17.78 12.48
C GLN A 203 2.95 -18.85 13.43
#